data_AF-A0A975Z9P0-F1
#
_entry.id   AF-A0A975Z9P0-F1
#
_cell.length_a   1.000
_cell.length_b   1.000
_cell.length_c   1.000
_cell.angle_alpha   90.00
_cell.angle_beta   90.00
_cell.angle_gamma   90.00
#
_symmetry.space_group_name_H-M   'P 1'
#
loop_
_entity.id
_entity.type
_entity.pdbx_description
1 polymer ?
#
loop_
_entity_poly.entity_id
_entity_poly.type
_entity_poly.pdbx_seq_one_letter_code
_entity_poly.pdbx_strand_id
1 'polypeptide(L)'
;MSTTAYYLAWLGVGLSVIALASGLIVRHLRLGWTRQAMAAQLFDALDRCSTWVAAQRQAMLFQPDAWGGDAALEEVRTIQRQWFAPLEREAQELYAAHAQLAEFLWTQQALRLTDTEAWLLSEADTQFMALWRLHRAATQALAVKLEGVAGVAATRGLGAASSFPA
;
A
#
# COMPACT_ATOMS: atom_id res chain seq x y z
N MET A 1 18.56 33.33 -51.42
CA MET A 1 17.90 33.36 -50.09
C MET A 1 18.63 34.39 -49.24
N SER A 2 17.92 35.28 -48.53
CA SER A 2 18.55 36.31 -47.70
C SER A 2 19.17 35.68 -46.46
N THR A 3 20.36 36.15 -46.08
CA THR A 3 21.07 35.74 -44.84
C THR A 3 20.19 35.91 -43.60
N THR A 4 19.30 36.89 -43.60
CA THR A 4 18.30 37.13 -42.55
C THR A 4 17.33 35.96 -42.36
N ALA A 5 16.85 35.34 -43.44
CA ALA A 5 15.94 34.20 -43.36
C ALA A 5 16.64 32.96 -42.79
N TYR A 6 17.93 32.79 -43.07
CA TYR A 6 18.76 31.71 -42.53
C TYR A 6 18.94 31.82 -41.01
N TYR A 7 19.28 33.02 -40.50
CA TYR A 7 19.41 33.23 -39.05
C TYR A 7 18.09 33.09 -38.31
N LEU A 8 16.98 33.58 -38.88
CA LEU A 8 15.64 33.40 -38.29
C LEU A 8 15.23 31.93 -38.23
N ALA A 9 15.52 31.14 -39.27
CA ALA A 9 15.26 29.71 -39.25
C ALA A 9 16.06 28.99 -38.14
N TRP A 10 17.34 29.30 -37.98
CA TRP A 10 18.17 28.74 -36.90
C TRP A 10 17.70 29.14 -35.51
N LEU A 11 17.30 30.40 -35.32
CA LEU A 11 16.69 30.85 -34.07
C LEU A 11 15.39 30.08 -33.76
N GLY A 12 14.52 29.90 -34.76
CA GLY A 12 13.29 29.13 -34.61
C GLY A 12 13.54 27.67 -34.22
N VAL A 13 14.52 27.02 -34.85
CA VAL A 13 14.93 25.65 -34.51
C VAL A 13 15.47 25.58 -33.09
N GLY A 14 16.38 26.48 -32.71
CA GLY A 14 16.93 26.53 -31.35
C GLY A 14 15.85 26.69 -30.28
N LEU A 15 14.89 27.59 -30.52
CA LEU A 15 13.77 27.82 -29.61
C LEU A 15 12.86 26.59 -29.49
N SER A 16 12.63 25.90 -30.60
CA SER A 16 11.81 24.68 -30.65
C SER A 16 12.46 23.54 -29.86
N VAL A 17 13.78 23.37 -29.98
CA VAL A 17 14.54 22.36 -29.22
C VAL A 17 14.48 22.65 -27.72
N ILE A 18 14.66 23.91 -27.32
CA ILE A 18 14.58 24.32 -25.90
C ILE A 18 13.17 24.06 -25.34
N ALA A 19 12.13 24.41 -26.10
CA ALA A 19 10.74 24.18 -25.69
C ALA A 19 10.44 22.68 -25.50
N LEU A 20 10.91 21.83 -26.42
CA LEU A 20 10.77 20.37 -26.33
C LEU A 20 11.52 19.80 -25.12
N ALA A 21 12.78 20.20 -24.92
CA ALA A 21 13.58 19.76 -23.79
C ALA A 21 12.95 20.16 -22.45
N SER A 22 12.50 21.41 -22.33
CA SER A 22 11.81 21.91 -21.14
C SER A 22 10.51 21.15 -20.86
N GLY A 23 9.69 20.91 -21.90
CA GLY A 23 8.46 20.12 -21.78
C GLY A 23 8.72 18.69 -21.31
N LEU A 24 9.77 18.03 -21.83
CA LEU A 24 10.17 16.69 -21.40
C LEU A 24 10.63 16.69 -19.94
N ILE A 25 11.44 17.65 -19.51
CA ILE A 25 11.91 17.78 -18.12
C ILE A 25 10.71 17.96 -17.18
N VAL A 26 9.80 18.88 -17.48
CA VAL A 26 8.59 19.10 -16.65
C VAL A 26 7.73 17.85 -16.59
N ARG A 27 7.56 17.14 -17.71
CA ARG A 27 6.81 15.89 -17.75
C ARG A 27 7.45 14.82 -16.86
N HIS A 28 8.77 14.68 -16.92
CA HIS A 28 9.51 13.73 -16.08
C HIS A 28 9.40 14.07 -14.60
N LEU A 29 9.56 15.34 -14.23
CA LEU A 29 9.41 15.80 -12.85
C LEU A 29 7.99 15.56 -12.31
N ARG A 30 6.97 15.87 -13.12
CA ARG A 30 5.57 15.61 -12.75
C ARG A 30 5.31 14.13 -12.50
N LEU A 31 5.80 13.24 -13.38
CA LEU A 31 5.67 11.80 -13.17
C LEU A 31 6.35 11.34 -11.88
N GLY A 32 7.51 11.90 -11.54
CA GLY A 32 8.20 11.64 -10.28
C GLY A 32 7.37 12.05 -9.07
N TRP A 33 6.84 13.27 -9.06
CA TRP A 33 5.99 13.76 -7.96
C TRP A 33 4.70 12.97 -7.82
N THR A 34 4.03 12.63 -8.93
CA THR A 34 2.82 11.82 -8.85
C THR A 34 3.12 10.44 -8.29
N ARG A 35 4.22 9.80 -8.71
CA ARG A 35 4.63 8.50 -8.17
C ARG A 35 4.93 8.57 -6.67
N GLN A 36 5.58 9.63 -6.20
CA GLN A 36 5.83 9.84 -4.76
C GLN A 36 4.53 10.06 -3.98
N ALA A 37 3.60 10.84 -4.51
CA ALA A 37 2.28 11.04 -3.89
C ALA A 37 1.50 9.73 -3.78
N MET A 38 1.52 8.91 -4.84
CA MET A 38 0.86 7.59 -4.83
C MET A 38 1.54 6.61 -3.87
N ALA A 39 2.87 6.68 -3.71
CA ALA A 39 3.56 5.88 -2.70
C ALA A 39 3.11 6.26 -1.29
N ALA A 40 2.97 7.57 -1.00
CA ALA A 40 2.46 8.02 0.29
C ALA A 40 1.02 7.56 0.57
N GLN A 41 0.15 7.59 -0.44
CA GLN A 41 -1.21 7.06 -0.34
C GLN A 41 -1.21 5.53 -0.11
N LEU A 42 -0.33 4.81 -0.78
CA LEU A 42 -0.18 3.37 -0.58
C LEU A 42 0.29 3.04 0.84
N PHE A 43 1.24 3.80 1.40
CA PHE A 43 1.64 3.64 2.81
C PHE A 43 0.50 3.91 3.79
N ASP A 44 -0.28 4.96 3.57
CA ASP A 44 -1.45 5.29 4.39
C ASP A 44 -2.50 4.16 4.35
N ALA A 45 -2.78 3.62 3.16
CA ALA A 45 -3.70 2.51 3.01
C ALA A 45 -3.20 1.23 3.72
N LEU A 46 -1.88 0.94 3.67
CA LEU A 46 -1.27 -0.17 4.41
C LEU A 46 -1.34 0.01 5.93
N ASP A 47 -1.19 1.24 6.42
CA ASP A 47 -1.33 1.58 7.84
C ASP A 47 -2.78 1.39 8.31
N ARG A 48 -3.76 1.82 7.51
CA ARG A 48 -5.19 1.56 7.75
C ARG A 48 -5.51 0.07 7.78
N CYS A 49 -4.97 -0.74 6.85
CA CYS A 49 -5.11 -2.20 6.90
C CYS A 49 -4.55 -2.78 8.19
N SER A 50 -3.36 -2.32 8.62
CA SER A 50 -2.72 -2.80 9.85
C SER A 50 -3.51 -2.42 11.10
N THR A 51 -4.06 -1.20 11.11
CA THR A 51 -4.92 -0.69 12.18
C THR A 51 -6.22 -1.48 12.28
N TRP A 52 -6.83 -1.83 11.14
CA TRP A 52 -8.01 -2.71 11.11
C TRP A 52 -7.71 -4.06 11.77
N VAL A 53 -6.59 -4.73 11.42
CA VAL A 53 -6.20 -6.01 12.05
C VAL A 53 -6.02 -5.86 13.56
N ALA A 54 -5.38 -4.77 14.01
CA ALA A 54 -5.21 -4.50 15.43
C ALA A 54 -6.54 -4.27 16.16
N ALA A 55 -7.50 -3.59 15.50
CA ALA A 55 -8.84 -3.38 16.03
C ALA A 55 -9.63 -4.69 16.19
N GLN A 56 -9.48 -5.65 15.27
CA GLN A 56 -10.16 -6.96 15.37
C GLN A 56 -9.74 -7.75 16.62
N ARG A 57 -8.50 -7.59 17.08
CA ARG A 57 -8.04 -8.23 18.33
C ARG A 57 -8.76 -7.69 19.57
N GLN A 58 -9.06 -6.39 19.58
CA GLN A 58 -9.71 -5.71 20.71
C GLN A 58 -11.23 -5.79 20.65
N ALA A 59 -11.77 -6.06 19.46
CA ALA A 59 -13.21 -6.11 19.24
C ALA A 59 -13.82 -7.36 19.87
N MET A 60 -14.90 -7.16 20.63
CA MET A 60 -15.67 -8.26 21.20
C MET A 60 -16.43 -9.06 20.12
N LEU A 61 -16.66 -8.50 18.93
CA LEU A 61 -17.29 -9.17 17.79
C LEU A 61 -16.51 -8.79 16.54
N PHE A 62 -16.39 -9.73 15.59
CA PHE A 62 -15.80 -9.43 14.29
C PHE A 62 -16.64 -8.35 13.59
N GLN A 63 -15.94 -7.34 13.10
CA GLN A 63 -16.55 -6.18 12.45
C GLN A 63 -15.91 -5.99 11.08
N PRO A 64 -16.45 -6.60 10.01
CA PRO A 64 -15.88 -6.48 8.67
C PRO A 64 -15.78 -5.02 8.23
N ASP A 65 -16.86 -4.26 8.43
CA ASP A 65 -17.01 -2.91 7.88
C ASP A 65 -16.64 -1.76 8.83
N ALA A 66 -16.58 -2.00 10.15
CA ALA A 66 -16.54 -0.90 11.12
C ALA A 66 -15.27 -0.02 11.06
N TRP A 67 -14.24 -0.48 10.34
CA TRP A 67 -12.98 0.24 10.18
C TRP A 67 -12.51 0.29 8.71
N GLY A 68 -13.40 -0.02 7.75
CA GLY A 68 -13.08 0.07 6.32
C GLY A 68 -11.93 -0.83 5.87
N GLY A 69 -11.77 -2.02 6.46
CA GLY A 69 -10.68 -2.95 6.15
C GLY A 69 -10.64 -3.33 4.66
N ASP A 70 -11.80 -3.68 4.11
CA ASP A 70 -11.95 -4.01 2.69
C ASP A 70 -11.70 -2.78 1.79
N ALA A 71 -12.13 -1.60 2.22
CA ALA A 71 -11.89 -0.36 1.47
C ALA A 71 -10.39 -0.01 1.41
N ALA A 72 -9.66 -0.16 2.53
CA ALA A 72 -8.23 0.05 2.56
C ALA A 72 -7.49 -0.98 1.69
N LEU A 73 -7.91 -2.25 1.70
CA LEU A 73 -7.31 -3.29 0.87
C LEU A 73 -7.56 -3.06 -0.63
N GLU A 74 -8.75 -2.61 -1.00
CA GLU A 74 -9.09 -2.27 -2.39
C GLU A 74 -8.32 -1.02 -2.87
N GLU A 75 -8.07 -0.06 -1.98
CA GLU A 75 -7.23 1.10 -2.26
C GLU A 75 -5.77 0.69 -2.49
N VAL A 76 -5.22 -0.19 -1.64
CA VAL A 76 -3.90 -0.82 -1.84
C VAL A 76 -3.84 -1.49 -3.21
N ARG A 77 -4.85 -2.27 -3.57
CA ARG A 77 -4.95 -2.96 -4.88
C ARG A 77 -4.98 -2.01 -6.05
N THR A 78 -5.79 -0.95 -5.96
CA THR A 78 -5.94 0.04 -7.02
C THR A 78 -4.64 0.78 -7.26
N ILE A 79 -4.02 1.31 -6.21
CA ILE A 79 -2.78 2.08 -6.30
C ILE A 79 -1.63 1.18 -6.76
N GLN A 80 -1.51 -0.03 -6.20
CA GLN A 80 -0.46 -0.98 -6.58
C GLN A 80 -0.55 -1.34 -8.06
N ARG A 81 -1.73 -1.72 -8.58
CA ARG A 81 -1.89 -2.09 -9.99
C ARG A 81 -1.60 -0.93 -10.95
N GLN A 82 -2.01 0.29 -10.59
CA GLN A 82 -1.87 1.44 -11.46
C GLN A 82 -0.45 2.02 -11.47
N TRP A 83 0.24 2.06 -10.33
CA TRP A 83 1.50 2.80 -10.16
C TRP A 83 2.71 1.92 -9.82
N PHE A 84 2.48 0.73 -9.26
CA PHE A 84 3.52 -0.14 -8.70
C PHE A 84 3.35 -1.60 -9.12
N ALA A 85 3.15 -1.84 -10.43
CA ALA A 85 3.08 -3.20 -11.00
C ALA A 85 4.23 -4.13 -10.57
N PRO A 86 5.49 -3.69 -10.40
CA PRO A 86 6.57 -4.55 -9.91
C PRO A 86 6.38 -5.14 -8.50
N LEU A 87 5.43 -4.62 -7.72
CA LEU A 87 5.11 -5.09 -6.36
C LEU A 87 4.00 -6.16 -6.32
N GLU A 88 3.58 -6.68 -7.47
CA GLU A 88 2.44 -7.59 -7.56
C GLU A 88 2.59 -8.82 -6.66
N ARG A 89 3.78 -9.42 -6.59
CA ARG A 89 4.04 -10.61 -5.77
C ARG A 89 3.83 -10.33 -4.28
N GLU A 90 4.43 -9.25 -3.77
CA GLU A 90 4.31 -8.87 -2.36
C GLU A 90 2.88 -8.45 -2.00
N ALA A 91 2.18 -7.81 -2.95
CA ALA A 91 0.78 -7.49 -2.79
C ALA A 91 -0.10 -8.74 -2.73
N GLN A 92 0.18 -9.76 -3.55
CA GLN A 92 -0.52 -11.06 -3.49
C GLN A 92 -0.30 -11.76 -2.15
N GLU A 93 0.92 -11.75 -1.61
CA GLU A 93 1.21 -12.29 -0.28
C GLU A 93 0.39 -11.58 0.81
N LEU A 94 0.25 -10.24 0.73
CA LEU A 94 -0.59 -9.46 1.63
C LEU A 94 -2.08 -9.83 1.48
N TYR A 95 -2.61 -9.92 0.26
CA TYR A 95 -4.01 -10.27 0.02
C TYR A 95 -4.34 -11.67 0.53
N ALA A 96 -3.44 -12.63 0.34
CA ALA A 96 -3.61 -13.99 0.84
C ALA A 96 -3.64 -14.02 2.37
N ALA A 97 -2.70 -13.33 3.03
CA ALA A 97 -2.67 -13.24 4.49
C ALA A 97 -3.92 -12.54 5.05
N HIS A 98 -4.39 -11.48 4.38
CA HIS A 98 -5.62 -10.79 4.76
C HIS A 98 -6.87 -11.67 4.61
N ALA A 99 -6.99 -12.39 3.50
CA ALA A 99 -8.11 -13.31 3.27
C ALA A 99 -8.15 -14.44 4.33
N GLN A 100 -7.00 -15.03 4.66
CA GLN A 100 -6.91 -16.05 5.72
C GLN A 100 -7.34 -15.49 7.09
N LEU A 101 -6.94 -14.25 7.40
CA LEU A 101 -7.31 -13.59 8.65
C LEU A 101 -8.82 -13.27 8.70
N ALA A 102 -9.39 -12.79 7.60
CA ALA A 102 -10.83 -12.54 7.49
C ALA A 102 -11.65 -13.84 7.61
N GLU A 103 -11.25 -14.91 6.92
CA GLU A 103 -11.90 -16.22 7.01
C GLU A 103 -11.84 -16.78 8.43
N PHE A 104 -10.67 -16.74 9.07
CA PHE A 104 -10.50 -17.17 10.45
C PHE A 104 -11.44 -16.42 11.40
N LEU A 105 -11.51 -15.09 11.28
CA LEU A 105 -12.38 -14.27 12.14
C LEU A 105 -13.86 -14.59 11.91
N TRP A 106 -14.26 -14.84 10.66
CA TRP A 106 -15.62 -15.26 10.32
C TRP A 106 -15.96 -16.62 10.94
N THR A 107 -15.05 -17.60 10.83
CA THR A 107 -15.21 -18.92 11.45
C THR A 107 -15.30 -18.83 12.97
N GLN A 108 -14.46 -18.02 13.61
CA GLN A 108 -14.49 -17.79 15.06
C GLN A 108 -15.79 -17.14 15.51
N GLN A 109 -16.30 -16.17 14.75
CA GLN A 109 -17.59 -15.56 15.03
C GLN A 109 -18.73 -16.59 14.90
N ALA A 110 -18.72 -17.41 13.84
CA ALA A 110 -19.73 -18.45 13.64
C ALA A 110 -19.69 -19.48 14.78
N LEU A 111 -18.51 -20.00 15.13
CA LEU A 111 -18.33 -20.93 16.24
C LEU A 111 -18.85 -20.36 17.54
N ARG A 112 -18.54 -19.10 17.85
CA ARG A 112 -19.02 -18.46 19.07
C ARG A 112 -20.56 -18.41 19.16
N LEU A 113 -21.24 -18.25 18.02
CA LEU A 113 -22.70 -18.18 17.96
C LEU A 113 -23.36 -19.57 17.98
N THR A 114 -22.72 -20.60 17.43
CA THR A 114 -23.30 -21.94 17.29
C THR A 114 -22.87 -22.93 18.37
N ASP A 115 -21.61 -22.86 18.83
CA ASP A 115 -20.99 -23.79 19.78
C ASP A 115 -19.93 -23.07 20.64
N THR A 116 -20.39 -22.47 21.74
CA THR A 116 -19.52 -21.72 22.64
C THR A 116 -18.50 -22.60 23.36
N GLU A 117 -18.80 -23.87 23.61
CA GLU A 117 -17.84 -24.79 24.26
C GLU A 117 -16.68 -25.12 23.33
N ALA A 118 -16.96 -25.46 22.07
CA ALA A 118 -15.93 -25.66 21.06
C ALA A 118 -15.11 -24.39 20.79
N TRP A 119 -15.75 -23.22 20.84
CA TRP A 119 -15.07 -21.93 20.71
C TRP A 119 -14.09 -21.68 21.87
N LEU A 120 -14.47 -21.93 23.12
CA LEU A 120 -13.58 -21.76 24.29
C LEU A 120 -12.40 -22.73 24.29
N LEU A 121 -12.58 -23.93 23.72
CA LEU A 121 -11.52 -24.92 23.54
C LEU A 121 -10.64 -24.62 22.33
N SER A 122 -11.05 -23.72 21.44
CA SER A 122 -10.24 -23.32 20.30
C SER A 122 -9.06 -22.46 20.77
N GLU A 123 -7.85 -22.77 20.30
CA GLU A 123 -6.65 -21.95 20.54
C GLU A 123 -6.66 -20.67 19.69
N ALA A 124 -7.76 -19.91 19.74
CA ALA A 124 -8.05 -18.80 18.85
C ALA A 124 -6.98 -17.70 18.91
N ASP A 125 -6.47 -17.38 20.11
CA ASP A 125 -5.43 -16.35 20.27
C ASP A 125 -4.11 -16.78 19.60
N THR A 126 -3.68 -18.03 19.81
CA THR A 126 -2.47 -18.57 19.17
C THR A 126 -2.56 -18.53 17.65
N GLN A 127 -3.68 -18.98 17.09
CA GLN A 127 -3.92 -18.98 15.65
C GLN A 127 -4.02 -17.56 15.08
N PHE A 128 -4.72 -16.67 15.78
CA PHE A 128 -4.79 -15.25 15.42
C PHE A 128 -3.40 -14.61 15.39
N MET A 129 -2.59 -14.82 16.43
CA MET A 129 -1.23 -14.28 16.51
C MET A 129 -0.33 -14.79 15.37
N ALA A 130 -0.51 -16.04 14.95
CA ALA A 130 0.21 -16.59 13.79
C ALA A 130 -0.19 -15.88 12.48
N LEU A 131 -1.49 -15.72 12.24
CA LEU A 131 -2.01 -15.02 11.06
C LEU A 131 -1.65 -13.53 11.06
N TRP A 132 -1.66 -12.88 12.22
CA TRP A 132 -1.23 -11.49 12.35
C TRP A 132 0.25 -11.33 12.02
N ARG A 133 1.12 -12.24 12.49
CA ARG A 133 2.55 -12.21 12.11
C ARG A 133 2.74 -12.37 10.61
N LEU A 134 1.98 -13.27 9.97
CA LEU A 134 1.99 -13.45 8.51
C LEU A 134 1.59 -12.16 7.80
N HIS A 135 0.47 -11.56 8.19
CA HIS A 135 -0.01 -10.30 7.63
C HIS A 135 1.01 -9.19 7.80
N ARG A 136 1.56 -9.02 9.00
CA ARG A 136 2.60 -8.01 9.30
C ARG A 136 3.85 -8.21 8.46
N ALA A 137 4.31 -9.44 8.28
CA ALA A 137 5.47 -9.76 7.45
C ALA A 137 5.22 -9.37 5.99
N ALA A 138 4.03 -9.69 5.46
CA ALA A 138 3.65 -9.32 4.09
C ALA A 138 3.54 -7.79 3.91
N THR A 139 2.91 -7.08 4.86
CA THR A 139 2.84 -5.61 4.84
C THR A 139 4.24 -4.99 4.87
N GLN A 140 5.14 -5.49 5.72
CA GLN A 140 6.51 -4.98 5.82
C GLN A 140 7.33 -5.26 4.56
N ALA A 141 7.20 -6.45 3.97
CA ALA A 141 7.86 -6.80 2.72
C ALA A 141 7.43 -5.87 1.56
N LEU A 142 6.12 -5.60 1.47
CA LEU A 142 5.58 -4.65 0.50
C LEU A 142 6.07 -3.22 0.75
N ALA A 143 6.07 -2.76 2.00
CA ALA A 143 6.55 -1.44 2.40
C ALA A 143 8.02 -1.22 2.03
N VAL A 144 8.92 -2.15 2.39
CA VAL A 144 10.35 -2.07 2.08
C VAL A 144 10.61 -1.99 0.57
N LYS A 145 9.89 -2.81 -0.22
CA LYS A 145 10.04 -2.74 -1.68
C LYS A 145 9.44 -1.47 -2.27
N LEU A 146 8.35 -0.97 -1.72
CA LEU A 146 7.73 0.28 -2.13
C LEU A 146 8.71 1.46 -1.96
N GLU A 147 9.46 1.52 -0.87
CA GLU A 147 10.50 2.55 -0.66
C GLU A 147 11.53 2.54 -1.80
N GLY A 148 12.05 1.35 -2.13
CA GLY A 148 13.02 1.18 -3.21
C GLY A 148 12.46 1.55 -4.59
N VAL A 149 11.22 1.17 -4.87
CA VAL A 149 10.57 1.40 -6.17
C VAL A 149 10.03 2.84 -6.33
N ALA A 150 9.66 3.51 -5.24
CA ALA A 150 9.20 4.89 -5.26
C ALA A 150 10.37 5.90 -5.28
N GLY A 151 11.61 5.45 -5.04
CA GLY A 151 12.76 6.34 -4.90
C GLY A 151 12.63 7.27 -3.69
N VAL A 152 11.85 6.85 -2.70
CA VAL A 152 11.64 7.58 -1.45
C VAL A 152 12.62 6.99 -0.45
N ALA A 153 13.73 7.67 -0.20
CA ALA A 153 14.53 7.38 0.99
C ALA A 153 13.65 7.69 2.20
N ALA A 154 13.19 6.65 2.90
CA ALA A 154 12.21 6.77 3.96
C ALA A 154 12.71 7.67 5.10
N THR A 155 12.21 8.91 5.15
CA THR A 155 12.23 9.73 6.37
C THR A 155 11.07 9.42 7.31
N ARG A 156 10.27 8.39 7.02
CA ARG A 156 9.27 7.86 7.95
C ARG A 156 9.66 6.46 8.35
N GLY A 157 10.40 6.36 9.45
CA GLY A 157 10.30 5.16 10.26
C GLY A 157 8.82 4.93 10.56
N LEU A 158 8.36 3.70 10.36
CA LEU A 158 7.15 3.14 10.96
C LEU A 158 7.29 3.09 12.50
N GLY A 159 7.63 4.24 13.09
CA GLY A 159 7.87 4.49 14.51
C GLY A 159 6.63 5.14 15.11
N ALA A 160 5.60 4.32 15.35
CA ALA A 160 4.54 4.65 16.30
C ALA A 160 3.75 3.39 16.73
N ALA A 161 3.65 2.36 15.87
CA ALA A 161 2.94 1.12 16.21
C ALA A 161 3.84 0.03 16.83
N SER A 162 5.15 0.27 17.00
CA SER A 162 6.10 -0.71 17.57
C SER A 162 6.17 -0.73 19.09
N SER A 163 5.44 0.13 19.80
CA SER A 163 5.29 0.04 21.25
C SER A 163 4.04 -0.75 21.63
N PHE A 164 4.12 -2.08 21.51
CA PHE A 164 3.28 -2.98 22.31
C PHE A 164 4.22 -3.80 23.20
N PRO A 165 4.03 -3.78 24.54
CA PRO A 165 4.79 -4.63 25.43
C PRO A 165 4.44 -6.11 25.17
N ALA A 166 5.46 -6.95 25.32
CA ALA A 166 5.35 -8.41 25.28
C ALA A 166 4.39 -8.94 26.36
#